data_AF-A0A3A8K3S2-F1
#
_entry.id   AF-A0A3A8K3S2-F1
#
_cell.length_a   1.000
_cell.length_b   1.000
_cell.length_c   1.000
_cell.angle_alpha   90.00
_cell.angle_beta   90.00
_cell.angle_gamma   90.00
#
_symmetry.space_group_name_H-M   'P 1'
#
loop_
_entity.id
_entity.type
_entity.pdbx_description
1 polymer ?
#
loop_
_entity_poly.entity_id
_entity_poly.type
_entity_poly.pdbx_seq_one_letter_code
_entity_poly.pdbx_strand_id
1 'polypeptide(L)'
;MSRTPLGSWAIIRDSLDGYAPDKLIRLLREYLTPRVPPGTRKLTDEQHDTMVKHVQRLLNQNLGPWYTETHLYLGNESFGGYCWCHRFFRHKPTPNMSVEYNIQLIIDALAQSREWLFKLGAHFKALERDLPSAPEDTDIRMLALADGIVTTMNLTMDATGCEESWYTFADQALTWMFDAIALRPGYQAGKLMRKLFAFESWHGPLQEELRDSAEKVAAAVVEDEGRRHTH
;
A
#
# COMPACT_ATOMS: atom_id res chain seq x y z
N MET A 1 -32.20 4.90 -4.67
CA MET A 1 -31.02 4.07 -5.03
C MET A 1 -29.98 4.26 -3.94
N SER A 2 -29.96 3.35 -2.98
CA SER A 2 -29.09 3.40 -1.80
C SER A 2 -27.67 3.06 -2.25
N ARG A 3 -26.78 4.06 -2.31
CA ARG A 3 -25.35 3.80 -2.45
C ARG A 3 -24.88 3.16 -1.14
N THR A 4 -24.67 1.85 -1.14
CA THR A 4 -23.82 1.19 -0.15
C THR A 4 -22.50 1.99 -0.09
N PRO A 5 -21.95 2.33 1.08
CA PRO A 5 -20.64 2.95 1.13
C PRO A 5 -19.68 1.96 0.49
N LEU A 6 -19.15 2.30 -0.68
CA LEU A 6 -18.07 1.53 -1.28
C LEU A 6 -16.95 1.53 -0.25
N GLY A 7 -16.48 0.33 0.15
CA GLY A 7 -15.26 0.22 0.94
C GLY A 7 -14.12 0.96 0.24
N SER A 8 -13.18 1.48 1.02
CA SER A 8 -12.05 2.29 0.52
C SER A 8 -11.34 1.64 -0.68
N TRP A 9 -11.27 0.30 -0.67
CA TRP A 9 -10.67 -0.49 -1.74
C TRP A 9 -11.31 -0.30 -3.13
N ALA A 10 -12.65 -0.28 -3.24
CA ALA A 10 -13.31 -0.19 -4.54
C ALA A 10 -12.99 1.13 -5.24
N ILE A 11 -12.95 2.23 -4.47
CA ILE A 11 -12.58 3.55 -4.97
C ILE A 11 -11.13 3.56 -5.46
N ILE A 12 -10.21 2.96 -4.69
CA ILE A 12 -8.79 2.82 -5.07
C ILE A 12 -8.69 2.03 -6.38
N ARG A 13 -9.24 0.81 -6.42
CA ARG A 13 -9.19 -0.11 -7.56
C ARG A 13 -9.69 0.54 -8.85
N ASP A 14 -10.88 1.14 -8.80
CA ASP A 14 -11.55 1.68 -9.99
C ASP A 14 -10.80 2.90 -10.57
N SER A 15 -9.90 3.51 -9.81
CA SER A 15 -9.09 4.64 -10.26
C SER A 15 -7.67 4.28 -10.72
N LEU A 16 -7.25 3.00 -10.61
CA LEU A 16 -5.90 2.57 -10.96
C LEU A 16 -5.56 2.83 -12.43
N ASP A 17 -6.53 2.74 -13.34
CA ASP A 17 -6.32 2.95 -14.78
C ASP A 17 -6.13 4.42 -15.17
N GLY A 18 -6.42 5.36 -14.27
CA GLY A 18 -6.30 6.80 -14.53
C GLY A 18 -4.88 7.36 -14.48
N TYR A 19 -3.85 6.54 -14.30
CA TYR A 19 -2.47 7.01 -14.16
C TYR A 19 -1.88 7.47 -15.51
N ALA A 20 -1.55 8.76 -15.59
CA ALA A 20 -0.95 9.39 -16.76
C ALA A 20 0.46 9.94 -16.44
N PRO A 21 1.51 9.09 -16.46
CA PRO A 21 2.86 9.47 -16.07
C PRO A 21 3.43 10.63 -16.90
N ASP A 22 3.17 10.68 -18.21
CA ASP A 22 3.70 11.72 -19.10
C ASP A 22 3.25 13.14 -18.71
N LYS A 23 1.98 13.27 -18.30
CA LYS A 23 1.45 14.56 -17.80
C LYS A 23 2.19 14.97 -16.53
N LEU A 24 2.40 14.02 -15.61
CA LEU A 24 3.07 14.27 -14.35
C LEU A 24 4.55 14.62 -14.56
N ILE A 25 5.27 13.89 -15.42
CA ILE A 25 6.66 14.17 -15.81
C ILE A 25 6.78 15.61 -16.32
N ARG A 26 5.89 16.04 -17.21
CA ARG A 26 5.90 17.41 -17.73
C ARG A 26 5.73 18.45 -16.62
N LEU A 27 4.74 18.27 -15.74
CA LEU A 27 4.49 19.19 -14.63
C LEU A 27 5.65 19.26 -13.63
N LEU A 28 6.24 18.11 -13.31
CA LEU A 28 7.42 18.04 -12.44
C LEU A 28 8.62 18.74 -13.07
N ARG A 29 8.86 18.52 -14.37
CA ARG A 29 9.96 19.15 -15.11
C ARG A 29 9.78 20.67 -15.17
N GLU A 30 8.59 21.15 -15.49
CA GLU A 30 8.25 22.58 -15.52
C GLU A 30 8.50 23.24 -14.15
N TYR A 31 8.18 22.54 -13.06
CA TYR A 31 8.39 23.05 -11.71
C TYR A 31 9.87 23.00 -11.26
N LEU A 32 10.55 21.87 -11.45
CA LEU A 32 11.87 21.60 -10.87
C LEU A 32 13.03 22.22 -11.66
N THR A 33 12.97 22.23 -13.00
CA THR A 33 14.05 22.74 -13.86
C THR A 33 14.53 24.16 -13.49
N PRO A 34 13.65 25.17 -13.33
CA PRO A 34 14.10 26.52 -12.96
C PRO A 34 14.63 26.62 -11.51
N ARG A 35 14.34 25.62 -10.66
CA ARG A 35 14.69 25.62 -9.22
C ARG A 35 15.95 24.82 -8.93
N VAL A 36 16.35 23.93 -9.83
CA VAL A 36 17.58 23.15 -9.75
C VAL A 36 18.36 23.30 -11.07
N PRO A 37 18.97 24.47 -11.32
CA PRO A 37 19.77 24.68 -12.53
C PRO A 37 20.94 23.69 -12.65
N PRO A 38 21.42 23.40 -13.87
CA PRO A 38 22.63 22.60 -14.07
C PRO A 38 23.80 23.15 -13.26
N GLY A 39 24.49 22.26 -12.53
CA GLY A 39 25.61 22.63 -11.64
C GLY A 39 25.20 22.93 -10.20
N THR A 40 23.91 22.87 -9.85
CA THR A 40 23.46 22.93 -8.45
C THR A 40 24.13 21.80 -7.66
N ARG A 41 24.86 22.15 -6.59
CA ARG A 41 25.54 21.18 -5.71
C ARG A 41 24.78 20.91 -4.42
N LYS A 42 23.99 21.89 -3.97
CA LYS A 42 23.26 21.83 -2.70
C LYS A 42 22.06 22.76 -2.74
N LEU A 43 20.97 22.34 -2.10
CA LEU A 43 19.81 23.16 -1.79
C LEU A 43 19.83 23.57 -0.32
N THR A 44 19.31 24.75 0.00
CA THR A 44 19.00 25.10 1.39
C THR A 44 17.82 24.27 1.90
N ASP A 45 17.71 24.11 3.22
CA ASP A 45 16.60 23.35 3.83
C ASP A 45 15.24 23.99 3.48
N GLU A 46 15.16 25.33 3.44
CA GLU A 46 13.94 26.05 3.05
C GLU A 46 13.53 25.77 1.59
N GLN A 47 14.51 25.77 0.66
CA GLN A 47 14.25 25.43 -0.74
C GLN A 47 13.80 23.97 -0.87
N HIS A 48 14.45 23.06 -0.16
CA HIS A 48 14.08 21.65 -0.12
C HIS A 48 12.64 21.47 0.38
N ASP A 49 12.30 22.01 1.54
CA ASP A 49 10.98 21.84 2.16
C ASP A 49 9.87 22.46 1.32
N THR A 50 10.13 23.61 0.71
CA THR A 50 9.19 24.25 -0.22
C THR A 50 8.97 23.39 -1.45
N MET A 51 10.04 22.79 -2.00
CA MET A 51 9.93 21.89 -3.15
C MET A 51 9.19 20.60 -2.82
N VAL A 52 9.50 19.93 -1.70
CA VAL A 52 8.80 18.73 -1.25
C VAL A 52 7.29 18.98 -1.12
N LYS A 53 6.90 20.05 -0.42
CA LYS A 53 5.48 20.41 -0.25
C LYS A 53 4.77 20.66 -1.59
N HIS A 54 5.46 21.30 -2.53
CA HIS A 54 4.88 21.56 -3.84
C HIS A 54 4.76 20.28 -4.69
N VAL A 55 5.78 19.42 -4.68
CA VAL A 55 5.73 18.13 -5.39
C VAL A 55 4.62 17.26 -4.81
N GLN A 56 4.50 17.14 -3.48
CA GLN A 56 3.39 16.42 -2.84
C GLN A 56 2.02 16.98 -3.25
N ARG A 57 1.90 18.31 -3.35
CA ARG A 57 0.67 18.93 -3.85
C ARG A 57 0.41 18.59 -5.31
N LEU A 58 1.42 18.61 -6.17
CA LEU A 58 1.31 18.21 -7.58
C LEU A 58 0.85 16.76 -7.70
N LEU A 59 1.42 15.85 -6.89
CA LEU A 59 1.00 14.44 -6.82
C LEU A 59 -0.47 14.33 -6.40
N ASN A 60 -0.86 14.94 -5.27
CA ASN A 60 -2.26 14.92 -4.79
C ASN A 60 -3.28 15.49 -5.78
N GLN A 61 -2.89 16.49 -6.59
CA GLN A 61 -3.78 17.13 -7.56
C GLN A 61 -3.87 16.39 -8.90
N ASN A 62 -2.87 15.58 -9.25
CA ASN A 62 -2.79 14.93 -10.55
C ASN A 62 -2.90 13.41 -10.50
N LEU A 63 -2.72 12.83 -9.32
CA LEU A 63 -2.98 11.42 -9.08
C LEU A 63 -4.41 11.27 -8.56
N GLY A 64 -5.07 10.21 -9.03
CA GLY A 64 -6.45 9.91 -8.67
C GLY A 64 -6.58 9.27 -7.28
N PRO A 65 -7.78 8.78 -6.95
CA PRO A 65 -8.08 8.14 -5.68
C PRO A 65 -7.13 7.01 -5.26
N TRP A 66 -6.52 6.28 -6.21
CA TRP A 66 -5.54 5.24 -5.93
C TRP A 66 -4.33 5.75 -5.16
N TYR A 67 -4.07 7.06 -5.22
CA TYR A 67 -3.05 7.73 -4.44
C TYR A 67 -3.65 8.36 -3.17
N THR A 68 -4.74 9.13 -3.30
CA THR A 68 -5.25 9.99 -2.22
C THR A 68 -6.10 9.26 -1.18
N GLU A 69 -6.78 8.18 -1.56
CA GLU A 69 -7.71 7.45 -0.67
C GLU A 69 -7.03 6.28 0.05
N THR A 70 -5.73 6.06 -0.20
CA THR A 70 -5.02 4.95 0.44
C THR A 70 -4.67 5.21 1.89
N HIS A 71 -4.63 6.49 2.30
CA HIS A 71 -4.05 6.94 3.57
C HIS A 71 -2.57 6.56 3.77
N LEU A 72 -1.92 6.07 2.71
CA LEU A 72 -0.50 5.74 2.68
C LEU A 72 0.25 6.77 1.83
N TYR A 73 1.51 7.01 2.19
CA TYR A 73 2.40 7.81 1.33
C TYR A 73 2.99 6.93 0.23
N LEU A 74 2.25 6.74 -0.86
CA LEU A 74 2.74 5.99 -2.02
C LEU A 74 3.88 6.71 -2.75
N GLY A 75 4.70 5.94 -3.46
CA GLY A 75 5.87 6.45 -4.17
C GLY A 75 6.98 6.95 -3.24
N ASN A 76 7.09 6.36 -2.06
CA ASN A 76 8.13 6.66 -1.06
C ASN A 76 9.27 5.62 -1.11
N GLU A 77 10.20 5.68 -0.16
CA GLU A 77 11.31 4.72 -0.09
C GLU A 77 10.89 3.28 0.19
N SER A 78 9.73 3.07 0.82
CA SER A 78 9.16 1.74 1.01
C SER A 78 8.80 1.07 -0.32
N PHE A 79 8.76 1.78 -1.46
CA PHE A 79 8.59 1.18 -2.81
C PHE A 79 9.77 1.55 -3.72
N GLY A 80 10.99 1.51 -3.18
CA GLY A 80 12.21 1.84 -3.92
C GLY A 80 12.34 3.30 -4.33
N GLY A 81 11.44 4.17 -3.86
CA GLY A 81 11.43 5.61 -4.12
C GLY A 81 12.26 6.42 -3.13
N TYR A 82 11.82 7.66 -2.88
CA TYR A 82 12.49 8.59 -1.98
C TYR A 82 11.80 8.66 -0.62
N CYS A 83 12.61 8.77 0.43
CA CYS A 83 12.20 9.46 1.64
C CYS A 83 12.03 10.94 1.32
N TRP A 84 10.83 11.49 1.54
CA TRP A 84 10.60 12.94 1.48
C TRP A 84 11.48 13.72 2.47
N CYS A 85 11.92 13.07 3.54
CA CYS A 85 12.74 13.66 4.61
C CYS A 85 14.25 13.60 4.30
N HIS A 86 14.70 12.56 3.60
CA HIS A 86 16.13 12.20 3.53
C HIS A 86 16.67 11.89 2.13
N ARG A 87 15.85 11.56 1.13
CA ARG A 87 16.35 11.09 -0.18
C ARG A 87 16.05 12.06 -1.31
N PHE A 88 14.95 12.82 -1.25
CA PHE A 88 14.61 13.83 -2.25
C PHE A 88 15.67 14.95 -2.29
N PHE A 89 16.59 14.91 -3.26
CA PHE A 89 17.78 15.78 -3.33
C PHE A 89 18.67 15.82 -2.06
N ARG A 90 18.56 14.83 -1.15
CA ARG A 90 19.29 14.82 0.14
C ARG A 90 19.98 13.49 0.50
N HIS A 91 20.16 12.57 -0.46
CA HIS A 91 20.80 11.28 -0.22
C HIS A 91 22.32 11.36 0.02
N LYS A 92 22.86 10.43 0.83
CA LYS A 92 24.30 10.21 1.03
C LYS A 92 24.75 8.92 0.32
N PRO A 93 25.99 8.84 -0.23
CA PRO A 93 26.93 9.94 -0.41
C PRO A 93 26.68 10.67 -1.75
N THR A 94 26.45 11.99 -1.67
CA THR A 94 26.18 12.96 -2.75
C THR A 94 24.82 12.82 -3.44
N PRO A 95 23.92 13.80 -3.24
CA PRO A 95 22.68 13.87 -3.99
C PRO A 95 22.94 14.01 -5.50
N ASN A 96 22.41 13.10 -6.31
CA ASN A 96 22.22 13.35 -7.73
C ASN A 96 21.23 14.51 -7.89
N MET A 97 21.74 15.69 -8.25
CA MET A 97 20.96 16.91 -8.44
C MET A 97 20.30 17.00 -9.83
N SER A 98 20.39 15.96 -10.65
CA SER A 98 19.70 15.91 -11.95
C SER A 98 18.18 15.89 -11.73
N VAL A 99 17.51 16.89 -12.29
CA VAL A 99 16.04 16.97 -12.28
C VAL A 99 15.43 15.73 -12.92
N GLU A 100 15.93 15.31 -14.08
CA GLU A 100 15.41 14.13 -14.80
C GLU A 100 15.58 12.85 -13.99
N TYR A 101 16.73 12.68 -13.32
CA TYR A 101 16.96 11.51 -12.48
C TYR A 101 15.96 11.44 -11.32
N ASN A 102 15.72 12.57 -10.63
CA ASN A 102 14.79 12.61 -9.51
C ASN A 102 13.33 12.46 -9.98
N ILE A 103 12.98 12.99 -11.16
CA ILE A 103 11.67 12.74 -11.78
C ILE A 103 11.51 11.26 -12.08
N GLN A 104 12.51 10.60 -12.68
CA GLN A 104 12.42 9.19 -13.00
C GLN A 104 12.22 8.34 -11.74
N LEU A 105 12.96 8.61 -10.66
CA LEU A 105 12.73 7.95 -9.38
C LEU A 105 11.29 8.14 -8.88
N ILE A 106 10.66 9.31 -9.11
CA ILE A 106 9.26 9.55 -8.73
C ILE A 106 8.33 8.64 -9.48
N ILE A 107 8.50 8.60 -10.79
CA ILE A 107 7.65 7.82 -11.66
C ILE A 107 7.82 6.32 -11.41
N ASP A 108 9.05 5.85 -11.17
CA ASP A 108 9.35 4.45 -10.89
C ASP A 108 8.71 3.99 -9.58
N ALA A 109 8.84 4.78 -8.51
CA ALA A 109 8.25 4.45 -7.22
C ALA A 109 6.72 4.44 -7.25
N LEU A 110 6.12 5.39 -7.99
CA LEU A 110 4.67 5.42 -8.23
C LEU A 110 4.22 4.23 -9.07
N ALA A 111 5.01 3.83 -10.08
CA ALA A 111 4.72 2.67 -10.90
C ALA A 111 4.77 1.38 -10.08
N GLN A 112 5.77 1.21 -9.21
CA GLN A 112 5.86 0.06 -8.29
C GLN A 112 4.69 0.02 -7.31
N SER A 113 4.33 1.18 -6.72
CA SER A 113 3.17 1.29 -5.84
C SER A 113 1.88 0.87 -6.55
N ARG A 114 1.71 1.30 -7.81
CA ARG A 114 0.54 0.96 -8.63
C ARG A 114 0.54 -0.51 -9.04
N GLU A 115 1.69 -1.08 -9.39
CA GLU A 115 1.82 -2.52 -9.69
C GLU A 115 1.43 -3.37 -8.49
N TRP A 116 1.88 -3.01 -7.29
CA TRP A 116 1.48 -3.64 -6.04
C TRP A 116 -0.04 -3.61 -5.84
N LEU A 117 -0.68 -2.46 -6.04
CA LEU A 117 -2.15 -2.35 -5.96
C LEU A 117 -2.86 -3.23 -7.01
N PHE A 118 -2.34 -3.35 -8.23
CA PHE A 118 -2.89 -4.29 -9.21
C PHE A 118 -2.76 -5.75 -8.78
N LYS A 119 -1.60 -6.14 -8.23
CA LYS A 119 -1.38 -7.50 -7.70
C LYS A 119 -2.33 -7.81 -6.56
N LEU A 120 -2.51 -6.87 -5.62
CA LEU A 120 -3.51 -6.98 -4.56
C LEU A 120 -4.91 -7.13 -5.13
N GLY A 121 -5.30 -6.31 -6.12
CA GLY A 121 -6.63 -6.40 -6.71
C GLY A 121 -6.91 -7.71 -7.46
N ALA A 122 -5.92 -8.24 -8.17
CA ALA A 122 -6.02 -9.54 -8.81
C ALA A 122 -6.18 -10.66 -7.76
N HIS A 123 -5.39 -10.59 -6.68
CA HIS A 123 -5.46 -11.52 -5.56
C HIS A 123 -6.81 -11.46 -4.85
N PHE A 124 -7.28 -10.27 -4.46
CA PHE A 124 -8.55 -10.12 -3.74
C PHE A 124 -9.74 -10.61 -4.56
N LYS A 125 -9.73 -10.37 -5.87
CA LYS A 125 -10.77 -10.89 -6.77
C LYS A 125 -10.74 -12.41 -6.89
N ALA A 126 -9.55 -13.02 -6.87
CA ALA A 126 -9.42 -14.48 -6.86
C ALA A 126 -9.91 -15.05 -5.52
N LEU A 127 -9.49 -14.45 -4.40
CA LEU A 127 -9.93 -14.83 -3.07
C LEU A 127 -11.44 -14.72 -2.90
N GLU A 128 -12.06 -13.61 -3.34
CA GLU A 128 -13.53 -13.44 -3.31
C GLU A 128 -14.26 -14.56 -4.07
N ARG A 129 -13.74 -14.97 -5.24
CA ARG A 129 -14.31 -16.04 -6.05
C ARG A 129 -14.15 -17.42 -5.42
N ASP A 130 -13.00 -17.66 -4.81
CA ASP A 130 -12.58 -18.99 -4.35
C ASP A 130 -12.92 -19.26 -2.89
N LEU A 131 -13.34 -18.24 -2.13
CA LEU A 131 -13.69 -18.37 -0.72
C LEU A 131 -14.99 -19.18 -0.55
N PRO A 132 -14.95 -20.36 0.09
CA PRO A 132 -16.15 -21.20 0.29
C PRO A 132 -17.19 -20.49 1.15
N SER A 133 -18.47 -20.56 0.77
CA SER A 133 -19.57 -19.89 1.47
C SER A 133 -20.59 -20.86 2.10
N ALA A 134 -20.40 -22.17 1.95
CA ALA A 134 -21.32 -23.15 2.53
C ALA A 134 -21.09 -23.27 4.06
N PRO A 135 -22.15 -23.37 4.88
CA PRO A 135 -22.01 -23.46 6.34
C PRO A 135 -21.12 -24.62 6.83
N GLU A 136 -21.12 -25.74 6.12
CA GLU A 136 -20.33 -26.94 6.39
C GLU A 136 -18.83 -26.80 6.06
N ASP A 137 -18.46 -25.82 5.23
CA ASP A 137 -17.08 -25.63 4.75
C ASP A 137 -16.24 -24.76 5.70
N THR A 138 -16.60 -24.69 6.99
CA THR A 138 -15.97 -23.81 7.98
C THR A 138 -14.44 -23.98 8.01
N ASP A 139 -13.93 -25.22 8.02
CA ASP A 139 -12.50 -25.51 8.05
C ASP A 139 -11.80 -25.10 6.73
N ILE A 140 -12.45 -25.38 5.59
CA ILE A 140 -11.91 -25.04 4.26
C ILE A 140 -11.88 -23.52 4.08
N ARG A 141 -12.93 -22.83 4.53
CA ARG A 141 -13.02 -21.36 4.52
C ARG A 141 -11.94 -20.72 5.40
N MET A 142 -11.70 -21.28 6.59
CA MET A 142 -10.61 -20.83 7.47
C MET A 142 -9.26 -20.96 6.77
N LEU A 143 -8.97 -22.10 6.14
CA LEU A 143 -7.71 -22.32 5.42
C LEU A 143 -7.57 -21.36 4.23
N ALA A 144 -8.62 -21.20 3.41
CA ALA A 144 -8.61 -20.28 2.28
C ALA A 144 -8.42 -18.82 2.71
N LEU A 145 -9.01 -18.41 3.84
CA LEU A 145 -8.82 -17.08 4.40
C LEU A 145 -7.40 -16.89 4.94
N ALA A 146 -6.82 -17.91 5.59
CA ALA A 146 -5.42 -17.88 6.02
C ALA A 146 -4.46 -17.77 4.83
N ASP A 147 -4.68 -18.54 3.76
CA ASP A 147 -3.95 -18.41 2.49
C ASP A 147 -4.08 -16.99 1.90
N GLY A 148 -5.29 -16.42 1.95
CA GLY A 148 -5.57 -15.05 1.54
C GLY A 148 -4.75 -14.00 2.30
N ILE A 149 -4.69 -14.13 3.63
CA ILE A 149 -3.90 -13.27 4.51
C ILE A 149 -2.40 -13.41 4.19
N VAL A 150 -1.88 -14.64 4.15
CA VAL A 150 -0.46 -14.91 3.86
C VAL A 150 -0.06 -14.33 2.51
N THR A 151 -0.87 -14.53 1.47
CA THR A 151 -0.58 -14.03 0.14
C THR A 151 -0.58 -12.50 0.10
N THR A 152 -1.53 -11.85 0.77
CA THR A 152 -1.59 -10.37 0.89
C THR A 152 -0.34 -9.81 1.56
N MET A 153 0.10 -10.49 2.62
CA MET A 153 1.33 -10.16 3.36
C MET A 153 2.57 -10.32 2.48
N ASN A 154 2.71 -11.44 1.79
CA ASN A 154 3.83 -11.71 0.88
C ASN A 154 3.89 -10.69 -0.26
N LEU A 155 2.77 -10.38 -0.92
CA LEU A 155 2.73 -9.36 -1.97
C LEU A 155 3.19 -8.00 -1.48
N THR A 156 2.90 -7.67 -0.22
CA THR A 156 3.33 -6.41 0.39
C THR A 156 4.80 -6.43 0.79
N MET A 157 5.29 -7.53 1.38
CA MET A 157 6.71 -7.71 1.68
C MET A 157 7.58 -7.65 0.42
N ASP A 158 7.18 -8.36 -0.63
CA ASP A 158 7.88 -8.38 -1.92
C ASP A 158 7.93 -6.98 -2.56
N ALA A 159 6.81 -6.25 -2.52
CA ALA A 159 6.74 -4.92 -3.09
C ALA A 159 7.53 -3.88 -2.27
N THR A 160 7.67 -4.11 -0.96
CA THR A 160 8.30 -3.14 -0.05
C THR A 160 9.73 -3.46 0.36
N GLY A 161 10.21 -4.67 0.06
CA GLY A 161 11.49 -5.18 0.56
C GLY A 161 11.56 -5.28 2.09
N CYS A 162 10.41 -5.21 2.79
CA CYS A 162 10.33 -5.07 4.25
C CYS A 162 11.11 -3.87 4.82
N GLU A 163 11.31 -2.83 4.01
CA GLU A 163 12.01 -1.59 4.41
C GLU A 163 11.19 -0.80 5.45
N GLU A 164 11.61 0.43 5.77
CA GLU A 164 10.95 1.25 6.78
C GLU A 164 9.43 1.32 6.61
N SER A 165 8.71 1.13 7.73
CA SER A 165 7.25 1.24 7.81
C SER A 165 6.44 0.28 6.93
N TRP A 166 7.04 -0.79 6.37
CA TRP A 166 6.34 -1.78 5.53
C TRP A 166 5.09 -2.36 6.20
N TYR A 167 5.11 -2.52 7.52
CA TYR A 167 3.99 -3.03 8.32
C TYR A 167 2.74 -2.14 8.26
N THR A 168 2.88 -0.85 8.01
CA THR A 168 1.73 0.06 7.81
C THR A 168 1.04 -0.23 6.48
N PHE A 169 1.81 -0.57 5.44
CA PHE A 169 1.26 -1.00 4.16
C PHE A 169 0.58 -2.37 4.28
N ALA A 170 1.16 -3.27 5.08
CA ALA A 170 0.60 -4.59 5.33
C ALA A 170 -0.75 -4.52 6.07
N ASP A 171 -0.85 -3.73 7.14
CA ASP A 171 -2.09 -3.51 7.88
C ASP A 171 -3.20 -2.93 6.98
N GLN A 172 -2.84 -1.94 6.17
CA GLN A 172 -3.78 -1.32 5.24
C GLN A 172 -4.20 -2.27 4.10
N ALA A 173 -3.28 -3.09 3.58
CA ALA A 173 -3.59 -4.10 2.57
C ALA A 173 -4.52 -5.19 3.11
N LEU A 174 -4.33 -5.64 4.36
CA LEU A 174 -5.26 -6.57 5.00
C LEU A 174 -6.63 -5.94 5.21
N THR A 175 -6.69 -4.67 5.61
CA THR A 175 -7.95 -3.92 5.70
C THR A 175 -8.68 -3.90 4.36
N TRP A 176 -7.97 -3.60 3.27
CA TRP A 176 -8.55 -3.64 1.92
C TRP A 176 -8.95 -5.03 1.46
N MET A 177 -8.19 -6.07 1.83
CA MET A 177 -8.55 -7.46 1.54
C MET A 177 -9.92 -7.78 2.12
N PHE A 178 -10.13 -7.50 3.41
CA PHE A 178 -11.41 -7.74 4.10
C PHE A 178 -12.55 -6.92 3.50
N ASP A 179 -12.31 -5.65 3.18
CA ASP A 179 -13.27 -4.80 2.45
C ASP A 179 -13.65 -5.43 1.09
N ALA A 180 -12.67 -5.96 0.34
CA ALA A 180 -12.86 -6.51 -1.00
C ALA A 180 -13.68 -7.80 -1.00
N ILE A 181 -13.46 -8.68 -0.03
CA ILE A 181 -14.21 -9.95 0.12
C ILE A 181 -15.50 -9.78 0.96
N ALA A 182 -15.89 -8.54 1.24
CA ALA A 182 -17.07 -8.16 2.02
C ALA A 182 -17.13 -8.78 3.44
N LEU A 183 -15.96 -9.07 4.03
CA LEU A 183 -15.84 -9.59 5.38
C LEU A 183 -15.51 -8.49 6.39
N ARG A 184 -16.14 -8.57 7.56
CA ARG A 184 -15.89 -7.64 8.66
C ARG A 184 -15.33 -8.39 9.85
N PRO A 185 -14.00 -8.38 10.05
CA PRO A 185 -13.38 -8.92 11.26
C PRO A 185 -14.07 -8.37 12.50
N GLY A 186 -14.49 -9.25 13.40
CA GLY A 186 -15.03 -8.83 14.69
C GLY A 186 -13.93 -8.31 15.62
N TYR A 187 -14.33 -7.91 16.83
CA TYR A 187 -13.40 -7.32 17.80
C TYR A 187 -12.25 -8.27 18.16
N GLN A 188 -12.50 -9.58 18.28
CA GLN A 188 -11.47 -10.56 18.63
C GLN A 188 -10.47 -10.75 17.48
N ALA A 189 -10.96 -10.94 16.26
CA ALA A 189 -10.11 -11.00 15.07
C ALA A 189 -9.25 -9.73 14.93
N GLY A 190 -9.82 -8.54 15.09
CA GLY A 190 -9.07 -7.28 15.04
C GLY A 190 -8.02 -7.15 16.15
N LYS A 191 -8.28 -7.69 17.36
CA LYS A 191 -7.29 -7.74 18.45
C LYS A 191 -6.15 -8.70 18.13
N LEU A 192 -6.45 -9.86 17.54
CA LEU A 192 -5.46 -10.83 17.11
C LEU A 192 -4.59 -10.27 15.99
N MET A 193 -5.18 -9.63 14.97
CA MET A 193 -4.43 -8.97 13.90
C MET A 193 -3.40 -7.98 14.47
N ARG A 194 -3.84 -7.04 15.33
CA ARG A 194 -2.92 -6.07 15.95
C ARG A 194 -1.82 -6.70 16.81
N LYS A 195 -2.07 -7.87 17.39
CA LYS A 195 -1.11 -8.56 18.27
C LYS A 195 -0.12 -9.41 17.47
N LEU A 196 -0.62 -10.16 16.50
CA LEU A 196 0.13 -11.17 15.75
C LEU A 196 0.86 -10.59 14.54
N PHE A 197 0.38 -9.46 14.03
CA PHE A 197 1.03 -8.70 12.96
C PHE A 197 1.69 -7.42 13.48
N ALA A 198 2.15 -7.43 14.74
CA ALA A 198 2.94 -6.37 15.34
C ALA A 198 4.42 -6.48 14.88
N PHE A 199 4.66 -6.21 13.59
CA PHE A 199 5.99 -6.34 13.01
C PHE A 199 6.91 -5.18 13.40
N GLU A 200 8.20 -5.49 13.49
CA GLU A 200 9.26 -4.49 13.62
C GLU A 200 9.76 -4.05 12.24
N SER A 201 10.44 -2.91 12.18
CA SER A 201 10.98 -2.39 10.90
C SER A 201 12.14 -3.26 10.39
N TRP A 202 12.33 -3.30 9.06
CA TRP A 202 13.48 -3.90 8.37
C TRP A 202 13.57 -5.43 8.37
N HIS A 203 12.57 -6.13 8.89
CA HIS A 203 12.51 -7.59 8.88
C HIS A 203 11.08 -8.07 8.59
N GLY A 204 10.95 -8.99 7.64
CA GLY A 204 9.72 -9.77 7.47
C GLY A 204 9.65 -10.90 8.50
N PRO A 205 8.45 -11.34 8.91
CA PRO A 205 8.28 -12.54 9.74
C PRO A 205 8.79 -13.79 9.02
N LEU A 206 9.14 -14.83 9.79
CA LEU A 206 9.37 -16.15 9.22
C LEU A 206 8.05 -16.68 8.62
N GLN A 207 8.16 -17.47 7.54
CA GLN A 207 6.99 -17.98 6.82
C GLN A 207 6.06 -18.81 7.73
N GLU A 208 6.63 -19.62 8.62
CA GLU A 208 5.88 -20.43 9.59
C GLU A 208 5.14 -19.55 10.61
N GLU A 209 5.78 -18.52 11.14
CA GLU A 209 5.16 -17.58 12.09
C GLU A 209 4.02 -16.79 11.44
N LEU A 210 4.21 -16.39 10.19
CA LEU A 210 3.19 -15.73 9.39
C LEU A 210 1.99 -16.66 9.14
N ARG A 211 2.24 -17.92 8.81
CA ARG A 211 1.20 -18.93 8.61
C ARG A 211 0.38 -19.18 9.88
N ASP A 212 1.06 -19.45 10.98
CA ASP A 212 0.44 -19.67 12.29
C ASP A 212 -0.42 -18.46 12.73
N SER A 213 0.07 -17.25 12.45
CA SER A 213 -0.63 -16.02 12.77
C SER A 213 -1.87 -15.82 11.90
N ALA A 214 -1.75 -16.08 10.60
CA ALA A 214 -2.85 -16.02 9.65
C ALA A 214 -3.97 -17.01 9.99
N GLU A 215 -3.62 -18.25 10.35
CA GLU A 215 -4.59 -19.28 10.75
C GLU A 215 -5.37 -18.87 12.01
N LYS A 216 -4.69 -18.33 13.03
CA LYS A 216 -5.34 -17.83 14.26
C LYS A 216 -6.31 -16.68 13.98
N VAL A 217 -5.95 -15.77 13.08
CA VAL A 217 -6.82 -14.66 12.68
C VAL A 217 -8.00 -15.18 11.86
N ALA A 218 -7.76 -16.06 10.88
CA ALA A 218 -8.80 -16.63 10.05
C ALA A 218 -9.83 -17.41 10.88
N ALA A 219 -9.38 -18.22 11.83
CA ALA A 219 -10.25 -18.96 12.75
C ALA A 219 -11.18 -18.00 13.52
N ALA A 220 -10.62 -16.91 14.06
CA ALA A 220 -11.41 -15.92 14.79
C ALA A 220 -12.41 -15.16 13.90
N VAL A 221 -12.06 -14.87 12.64
CA VAL A 221 -12.97 -14.23 11.68
C VAL A 221 -14.14 -15.16 11.37
N VAL A 222 -13.87 -16.42 11.02
CA VAL A 222 -14.92 -17.39 10.66
C VAL A 222 -15.83 -17.69 11.86
N GLU A 223 -15.27 -17.81 13.07
CA GLU A 223 -16.07 -17.96 14.30
C GLU A 223 -16.99 -16.75 14.55
N ASP A 224 -16.49 -15.53 14.36
CA ASP A 224 -17.28 -14.30 14.52
C ASP A 224 -18.40 -14.20 13.47
N GLU A 225 -18.19 -14.67 12.24
CA GLU A 225 -19.24 -14.75 11.21
C GLU A 225 -20.34 -15.75 11.60
N GLY A 226 -19.96 -16.96 12.03
CA GLY A 226 -20.92 -18.00 12.46
C GLY A 226 -21.86 -17.51 13.56
N ARG A 227 -21.34 -16.77 14.54
CA ARG A 227 -22.15 -16.17 15.62
C ARG A 227 -23.13 -15.09 15.13
N ARG A 228 -22.81 -14.38 14.05
CA ARG A 228 -23.72 -13.36 13.47
C ARG A 228 -24.88 -13.97 12.70
N HIS A 229 -24.72 -15.19 12.18
CA HIS A 229 -25.77 -15.89 11.42
C HIS A 229 -26.75 -16.68 12.31
N THR A 230 -26.42 -16.89 13.58
CA THR A 230 -27.27 -17.59 14.56
C THR A 230 -28.19 -16.68 15.38
N HIS A 231 -28.08 -15.36 15.23
CA HIS A 231 -28.89 -14.34 15.91
C HIS A 231 -29.79 -13.60 14.92
#